data_AF-A0A1B9S114-F1
#
_entry.id   AF-A0A1B9S114-F1
#
_cell.length_a   1.000
_cell.length_b   1.000
_cell.length_c   1.000
_cell.angle_alpha   90.00
_cell.angle_beta   90.00
_cell.angle_gamma   90.00
#
_symmetry.space_group_name_H-M   'P 1'
#
loop_
_entity.id
_entity.type
_entity.pdbx_description
1 polymer ?
#
loop_
_entity_poly.entity_id
_entity_poly.type
_entity_poly.pdbx_seq_one_letter_code
_entity_poly.pdbx_strand_id
1 'polypeptide(L)' 'MYPRNENVRLELEEIDYVAAALAWHDGDACATIATLLEDIRHLRAQLLLTEGAMSRGMTRGWTPTLDRK' A
#
# COMPACT_ATOMS: atom_id res chain seq x y z
N MET A 1 21.50 27.28 8.49
CA MET A 1 20.77 27.11 9.75
C MET A 1 19.28 27.19 9.42
N TYR A 2 18.70 26.08 8.99
CA TYR A 2 17.24 25.98 8.86
C TYR A 2 16.67 25.72 10.26
N PRO A 3 15.59 26.40 10.68
CA PRO A 3 14.93 26.07 11.91
C PRO A 3 14.42 24.63 11.79
N ARG A 4 14.90 23.79 12.72
CA ARG A 4 14.40 22.45 12.99
C ARG A 4 12.91 22.59 13.30
N ASN A 5 12.08 22.36 12.29
CA ASN A 5 10.62 22.30 12.42
C ASN A 5 10.25 20.96 13.09
N GLU A 6 10.53 20.90 14.38
CA GLU A 6 10.17 19.81 15.30
C GLU A 6 8.64 19.69 15.49
N ASN A 7 7.86 20.63 14.93
CA ASN A 7 6.43 20.78 15.17
C ASN A 7 5.51 20.48 13.96
N VAL A 8 6.01 19.86 12.87
CA VAL A 8 5.13 19.24 11.84
C VAL A 8 4.90 17.76 12.14
N ARG A 9 5.59 17.22 13.16
CA ARG A 9 5.32 15.88 13.74
C ARG A 9 4.16 15.90 14.73
N LEU A 10 3.25 16.88 14.64
CA LEU A 10 2.02 16.88 15.41
C LEU A 10 1.14 15.74 14.88
N GLU A 11 1.17 14.64 15.64
CA GLU A 11 0.07 13.68 15.77
C GLU A 11 -0.42 13.10 14.44
N LEU A 12 0.40 12.22 13.86
CA LEU A 12 -0.20 11.03 13.29
C LEU A 12 -0.73 10.25 14.49
N GLU A 13 -1.96 10.54 14.89
CA GLU A 13 -2.79 9.60 15.62
C GLU A 13 -2.49 8.22 15.01
N GLU A 14 -1.98 7.29 15.80
CA GLU A 14 -1.55 5.99 15.29
C GLU A 14 -2.80 5.30 14.75
N ILE A 15 -3.10 5.50 13.46
CA ILE A 15 -4.29 4.96 12.82
C ILE A 15 -4.15 3.45 12.93
N ASP A 16 -4.98 2.84 13.76
CA ASP A 16 -5.11 1.39 13.77
C ASP A 16 -5.77 0.98 12.46
N TYR A 17 -4.92 0.67 11.48
CA TYR A 17 -5.35 0.26 10.14
C TYR A 17 -6.19 -1.01 10.16
N VAL A 18 -6.03 -1.87 11.18
CA VAL A 18 -6.84 -3.07 11.32
C VAL A 18 -8.24 -2.67 11.78
N ALA A 19 -8.35 -1.83 12.81
CA ALA A 19 -9.65 -1.32 13.26
C ALA A 19 -10.37 -0.53 12.15
N ALA A 20 -9.64 0.30 11.41
CA ALA A 20 -10.19 1.06 10.29
C ALA A 20 -10.69 0.15 9.14
N ALA A 21 -9.92 -0.90 8.80
CA ALA A 21 -10.32 -1.86 7.78
C ALA A 21 -11.54 -2.70 8.22
N LEU A 22 -11.58 -3.12 9.49
CA LEU A 22 -12.73 -3.84 10.05
C LEU A 22 -13.98 -2.97 10.07
N ALA A 23 -13.87 -1.68 10.39
CA ALA A 23 -15.00 -0.76 10.43
C ALA A 23 -15.67 -0.59 9.06
N TRP A 24 -14.95 -0.77 7.95
CA TRP A 24 -15.52 -0.76 6.60
C TRP A 24 -16.46 -1.93 6.32
N HIS A 25 -16.34 -3.02 7.07
CA HIS A 25 -17.15 -4.22 6.94
C HIS A 25 -17.95 -4.51 8.21
N ASP A 26 -18.33 -3.48 8.97
CA ASP A 26 -19.11 -3.61 10.21
C ASP A 26 -18.49 -4.57 11.24
N GLY A 27 -17.16 -4.71 11.23
CA GLY A 27 -16.42 -5.64 12.09
C GLY A 27 -16.29 -7.07 11.54
N ASP A 28 -16.81 -7.37 10.34
CA ASP A 28 -16.65 -8.68 9.71
C ASP A 28 -15.22 -8.88 9.18
N ALA A 29 -14.44 -9.62 9.95
CA ALA A 29 -13.06 -9.95 9.61
C ALA A 29 -12.94 -10.79 8.33
N CYS A 30 -13.89 -11.68 8.04
CA CYS A 30 -13.86 -12.53 6.85
C CYS A 30 -14.11 -11.69 5.59
N ALA A 31 -15.11 -10.80 5.62
CA ALA A 31 -15.38 -9.87 4.53
C ALA A 31 -14.19 -8.92 4.30
N THR A 32 -13.61 -8.40 5.38
CA THR A 32 -12.41 -7.53 5.33
C THR A 32 -11.23 -8.23 4.66
N ILE A 33 -10.90 -9.44 5.11
CA ILE A 33 -9.78 -10.22 4.54
C ILE A 33 -10.06 -10.56 3.07
N ALA A 34 -11.30 -10.93 2.71
CA ALA A 34 -11.67 -11.23 1.33
C ALA A 34 -11.42 -10.02 0.41
N THR A 35 -11.85 -8.83 0.83
CA THR A 35 -11.62 -7.57 0.10
C THR A 35 -10.12 -7.28 -0.05
N LEU A 36 -9.34 -7.35 1.04
CA LEU A 36 -7.89 -7.09 0.98
C LEU A 36 -7.16 -8.06 0.04
N LEU A 37 -7.58 -9.33 0.02
CA LEU A 37 -7.02 -10.32 -0.90
C LEU A 37 -7.39 -10.01 -2.36
N GLU A 38 -8.59 -9.49 -2.62
CA GLU A 38 -9.00 -9.02 -3.95
C GLU A 38 -8.16 -7.82 -4.38
N ASP A 39 -8.00 -6.83 -3.50
CA ASP A 39 -7.21 -5.64 -3.77
C ASP A 39 -5.75 -6.00 -4.07
N ILE A 40 -5.15 -6.92 -3.30
CA ILE A 40 -3.80 -7.41 -3.57
C ILE A 40 -3.72 -8.09 -4.95
N ARG A 41 -4.73 -8.91 -5.32
CA ARG A 41 -4.78 -9.56 -6.63
C ARG A 41 -4.90 -8.54 -7.76
N HIS A 42 -5.74 -7.52 -7.58
CA HIS A 42 -5.91 -6.43 -8.53
C HIS A 42 -4.61 -5.64 -8.71
N LEU A 43 -3.95 -5.23 -7.62
CA LEU A 43 -2.69 -4.50 -7.65
C LEU A 43 -1.57 -5.31 -8.33
N ARG A 44 -1.50 -6.62 -8.06
CA ARG A 44 -0.55 -7.50 -8.75
C ARG A 44 -0.83 -7.58 -10.26
N ALA A 45 -2.10 -7.65 -10.66
CA ALA A 45 -2.46 -7.62 -12.08
C ALA A 45 -2.06 -6.30 -12.74
N GLN A 46 -2.29 -5.15 -12.08
CA GLN A 46 -1.85 -3.85 -12.57
C GLN A 46 -0.32 -3.77 -12.72
N LEU A 47 0.44 -4.28 -11.75
CA LEU A 47 1.90 -4.31 -11.82
C LEU A 47 2.41 -5.15 -12.99
N LEU A 48 1.83 -6.33 -13.23
CA LEU A 48 2.20 -7.18 -14.38
C LEU A 48 1.89 -6.50 -15.72
N LEU A 49 0.72 -5.87 -15.85
CA LEU A 49 0.35 -5.13 -17.06
C LEU A 49 1.31 -3.97 -17.30
N THR A 50 1.65 -3.24 -16.23
CA THR A 50 2.57 -2.09 -16.31
C THR A 50 3.98 -2.56 -16.66
N GLU A 51 4.46 -3.65 -16.07
CA GLU A 51 5.77 -4.25 -16.41
C GLU A 51 5.85 -4.65 -17.88
N GLY A 52 4.80 -5.28 -18.41
CA GLY A 52 4.74 -5.66 -19.83
C GLY A 52 4.66 -4.46 -20.79
N ALA A 53 4.08 -3.34 -20.35
CA ALA A 53 3.94 -2.12 -21.14
C ALA A 53 5.16 -1.17 -21.06
N MET A 54 5.93 -1.23 -19.97
CA MET A 54 7.07 -0.34 -19.74
C MET A 54 8.35 -0.82 -20.42
N SER A 55 9.10 0.11 -21.02
CA SER A 55 10.46 -0.18 -21.48
C SER A 55 11.43 -0.27 -20.30
N ARG A 56 12.49 -1.11 -20.41
CA ARG A 56 13.53 -1.25 -19.36
C ARG A 56 14.22 0.07 -18.98
N GLY A 57 14.23 1.05 -19.88
CA GLY A 57 14.80 2.38 -19.62
C GLY A 57 13.94 3.26 -18.71
N MET A 58 12.61 3.07 -18.73
CA MET A 58 11.66 3.87 -17.95
C MET A 58 11.81 3.64 -16.45
N THR A 59 12.00 2.39 -16.01
CA THR A 59 12.15 2.04 -14.59
C THR A 59 13.59 2.13 -14.10
N ARG A 60 14.54 2.57 -14.94
CA ARG A 60 15.99 2.59 -14.66
C ARG A 60 16.51 1.24 -14.14
N GLY A 61 15.98 0.14 -14.66
CA GLY A 61 16.35 -1.21 -14.27
C GLY A 61 15.73 -1.73 -12.98
N TRP A 62 14.80 -0.99 -12.35
CA TRP A 62 14.01 -1.52 -11.23
C TRP A 62 12.92 -2.48 -11.72
N THR A 63 12.77 -3.60 -11.02
CA THR A 63 11.76 -4.64 -11.27
C THR A 63 10.99 -4.88 -9.98
N PRO A 64 9.64 -4.91 -10.00
CA PRO A 64 8.84 -5.22 -8.82
C PRO A 64 9.16 -6.61 -8.28
N THR A 65 9.38 -6.74 -6.97
CA THR A 65 9.54 -8.04 -6.30
C THR A 65 8.34 -8.31 -5.42
N LEU A 66 7.74 -9.49 -5.58
CA LEU A 66 6.55 -9.89 -4.80
C LEU A 66 6.87 -10.41 -3.40
N ASP A 67 8.14 -10.66 -3.12
CA ASP A 67 8.60 -11.25 -1.88
C ASP A 67 8.69 -10.21 -0.76
N ARG A 68 8.20 -10.56 0.43
CA ARG A 68 8.30 -9.73 1.64
C ARG A 68 9.48 -10.26 2.47
N LYS A 69 10.50 -9.44 2.72
CA LYS A 69 11.59 -9.76 3.66
C LYS A 69 11.17 -9.58 5.11
#